data_AF-A0A956C3W8-F1
#
_entry.id   AF-A0A956C3W8-F1
#
_cell.length_a   1.000
_cell.length_b   1.000
_cell.length_c   1.000
_cell.angle_alpha   90.00
_cell.angle_beta   90.00
_cell.angle_gamma   90.00
#
_symmetry.space_group_name_H-M   'P 1'
#
loop_
_entity.id
_entity.type
_entity.pdbx_description
1 polymer ?
#
loop_
_entity_poly.entity_id
_entity_poly.type
_entity_poly.pdbx_seq_one_letter_code
_entity_poly.pdbx_strand_id
1 'polypeptide(L)'
;MFWWKDGFRTVGRSSDIAEHELQTPYVLPAGKTSADLLDVAIAPGGRVHAYYRDGTFSVGTAADLGATQAPAPFSLPSGYQPYHVIGVAFAPSGHLLAWYSNGATSEGSAASLAEHTAPRTFTVPSGRSVSEVLAVGAAQGGTIYAWYGSGKASGGTQTDLGASYAPYAVKTLGHCGAPQVIHELGHAVGLFHEQNRLDRDDYVTIDFNNITAGHSYNFNKHGAGTDHGAYDYDSVMHYDSWAFSKNGQPTIVRKDGRTIPDPDVLSVGDVATIAWMYP
;
A
#
# COMPACT_ATOMS: atom_id res chain seq x y z
N MET A 1 -10.83 5.66 0.22
CA MET A 1 -9.94 6.61 -0.48
C MET A 1 -8.61 6.58 0.23
N PHE A 2 -7.53 6.78 -0.51
CA PHE A 2 -6.17 6.68 0.02
C PHE A 2 -5.37 7.88 -0.49
N TRP A 3 -4.60 8.53 0.38
CA TRP A 3 -3.76 9.67 0.05
C TRP A 3 -2.30 9.28 0.20
N TRP A 4 -1.52 9.60 -0.82
CA TRP A 4 -0.16 9.11 -0.96
C TRP A 4 0.84 10.26 -0.83
N LYS A 5 2.05 9.91 -0.37
CA LYS A 5 3.13 10.88 -0.16
C LYS A 5 3.72 11.44 -1.46
N ASP A 6 3.31 10.94 -2.61
CA ASP A 6 3.65 11.43 -3.95
C ASP A 6 2.75 12.60 -4.41
N GLY A 7 1.73 12.98 -3.63
CA GLY A 7 0.79 14.05 -3.98
C GLY A 7 -0.46 13.57 -4.75
N PHE A 8 -0.64 12.25 -4.89
CA PHE A 8 -1.79 11.65 -5.55
C PHE A 8 -2.70 10.91 -4.56
N ARG A 9 -3.94 10.67 -4.98
CA ARG A 9 -4.91 9.86 -4.25
C ARG A 9 -5.51 8.78 -5.16
N THR A 10 -6.00 7.71 -4.53
CA THR A 10 -6.84 6.69 -5.17
C THR A 10 -8.21 6.57 -4.51
N VAL A 11 -9.14 5.99 -5.28
CA VAL A 11 -10.42 5.49 -4.78
C VAL A 11 -10.49 4.00 -5.04
N GLY A 12 -10.76 3.24 -3.98
CA GLY A 12 -10.77 1.80 -3.98
C GLY A 12 -11.52 1.24 -2.79
N ARG A 13 -11.41 -0.08 -2.61
CA ARG A 13 -11.90 -0.82 -1.45
C ARG A 13 -10.72 -1.35 -0.64
N SER A 14 -11.01 -2.02 0.47
CA SER A 14 -9.98 -2.50 1.39
C SER A 14 -9.08 -3.60 0.81
N SER A 15 -9.53 -4.32 -0.23
CA SER A 15 -8.77 -5.36 -0.93
C SER A 15 -8.19 -4.91 -2.27
N ASP A 16 -8.59 -3.75 -2.80
CA ASP A 16 -8.06 -3.16 -4.04
C ASP A 16 -8.15 -1.64 -3.90
N ILE A 17 -7.02 -1.03 -3.58
CA ILE A 17 -6.97 0.37 -3.14
C ILE A 17 -7.13 1.37 -4.28
N ALA A 18 -7.18 0.89 -5.53
CA ALA A 18 -7.28 1.71 -6.73
C ALA A 18 -8.39 1.26 -7.69
N GLU A 19 -9.29 0.38 -7.23
CA GLU A 19 -10.37 -0.23 -8.03
C GLU A 19 -11.20 0.78 -8.85
N HIS A 20 -11.47 1.96 -8.28
CA HIS A 20 -12.42 2.93 -8.87
C HIS A 20 -11.72 4.15 -9.50
N GLU A 21 -10.54 4.52 -9.01
CA GLU A 21 -9.78 5.69 -9.48
C GLU A 21 -8.30 5.46 -9.22
N LEU A 22 -7.50 5.40 -10.28
CA LEU A 22 -6.10 4.96 -10.24
C LEU A 22 -5.15 6.03 -9.71
N GLN A 23 -5.24 7.29 -10.16
CA GLN A 23 -4.44 8.40 -9.63
C GLN A 23 -5.07 9.74 -9.97
N THR A 24 -5.39 10.52 -8.94
CA THR A 24 -5.80 11.92 -9.09
C THR A 24 -4.99 12.78 -8.14
N PRO A 25 -4.43 13.91 -8.59
CA PRO A 25 -3.69 14.80 -7.70
C PRO A 25 -4.60 15.39 -6.61
N TYR A 26 -4.02 15.65 -5.44
CA TYR A 26 -4.65 16.46 -4.40
C TYR A 26 -3.80 17.68 -4.07
N VAL A 27 -4.46 18.73 -3.62
CA VAL A 27 -3.84 20.00 -3.21
C VAL A 27 -3.74 20.05 -1.70
N LEU A 28 -2.61 20.57 -1.23
CA LEU A 28 -2.35 20.81 0.18
C LEU A 28 -2.48 22.30 0.51
N PRO A 29 -2.77 22.65 1.78
CA PRO A 29 -2.72 24.04 2.24
C PRO A 29 -1.35 24.68 1.95
N ALA A 30 -1.34 26.00 1.78
CA ALA A 30 -0.11 26.75 1.56
C ALA A 30 0.94 26.45 2.66
N GLY A 31 2.18 26.19 2.23
CA GLY A 31 3.29 25.85 3.13
C GLY A 31 3.34 24.39 3.58
N LYS A 32 2.43 23.52 3.10
CA LYS A 32 2.47 22.07 3.35
C LYS A 32 2.91 21.31 2.10
N THR A 33 3.62 20.21 2.34
CA THR A 33 4.00 19.21 1.34
C THR A 33 3.47 17.84 1.73
N SER A 34 3.43 16.91 0.79
CA SER A 34 2.97 15.54 1.04
C SER A 34 3.85 14.78 2.06
N ALA A 35 5.10 15.21 2.25
CA ALA A 35 6.00 14.70 3.29
C ALA A 35 5.56 15.09 4.71
N ASP A 36 4.87 16.22 4.86
CA ASP A 36 4.35 16.71 6.14
C ASP A 36 3.10 15.95 6.58
N LEU A 37 2.47 15.20 5.68
CA LEU A 37 1.26 14.45 5.95
C LEU A 37 1.56 13.32 6.95
N LEU A 38 0.75 13.31 8.00
CA LEU A 38 0.70 12.23 8.96
C LEU A 38 -0.28 11.18 8.49
N ASP A 39 -1.55 11.58 8.33
CA ASP A 39 -2.64 10.73 7.85
C ASP A 39 -3.87 11.59 7.52
N VAL A 40 -4.86 11.00 6.85
CA VAL A 40 -6.07 11.67 6.35
C VAL A 40 -7.31 10.86 6.71
N ALA A 41 -8.27 11.50 7.38
CA ALA A 41 -9.53 10.88 7.78
C ALA A 41 -10.73 11.57 7.11
N ILE A 42 -11.74 10.79 6.74
CA ILE A 42 -13.01 11.29 6.20
C ILE A 42 -14.06 11.26 7.30
N ALA A 43 -14.57 12.43 7.68
CA ALA A 43 -15.64 12.56 8.66
C ALA A 43 -17.01 12.16 8.08
N PRO A 44 -17.98 11.76 8.94
CA PRO A 44 -19.38 11.70 8.53
C PRO A 44 -19.81 13.02 7.88
N GLY A 45 -20.42 12.94 6.70
CA GLY A 45 -20.72 14.12 5.86
C GLY A 45 -19.64 14.45 4.82
N GLY A 46 -18.57 13.67 4.73
CA GLY A 46 -17.62 13.69 3.60
C GLY A 46 -16.53 14.76 3.68
N ARG A 47 -16.45 15.52 4.79
CA ARG A 47 -15.32 16.43 5.02
C ARG A 47 -14.06 15.63 5.27
N VAL A 48 -12.96 16.09 4.69
CA VAL A 48 -11.66 15.44 4.81
C VAL A 48 -10.80 16.23 5.78
N HIS A 49 -10.27 15.54 6.78
CA HIS A 49 -9.35 16.10 7.78
C HIS A 49 -7.96 15.54 7.53
N ALA A 50 -7.00 16.41 7.25
CA ALA A 50 -5.61 16.04 7.04
C ALA A 50 -4.78 16.47 8.25
N TYR A 51 -4.04 15.53 8.84
CA TYR A 51 -3.17 15.78 9.99
C TYR A 51 -1.72 15.85 9.54
N TYR A 52 -0.94 16.73 10.19
CA TYR A 52 0.43 17.03 9.81
C TYR A 52 1.43 16.76 10.95
N ARG A 53 2.68 16.49 10.57
CA ARG A 53 3.80 16.20 11.49
C ARG A 53 4.16 17.35 12.42
N ASP A 54 3.81 18.57 12.06
CA ASP A 54 4.06 19.77 12.88
C ASP A 54 2.96 20.02 13.94
N GLY A 55 2.04 19.08 14.14
CA GLY A 55 0.99 19.19 15.17
C GLY A 55 -0.21 20.03 14.74
N THR A 56 -0.38 20.26 13.43
CA THR A 56 -1.55 20.94 12.88
C THR A 56 -2.43 19.98 12.08
N PHE A 57 -3.68 20.35 11.86
CA PHE A 57 -4.61 19.69 10.94
C PHE A 57 -5.37 20.73 10.12
N SER A 58 -5.82 20.35 8.92
CA SER A 58 -6.70 21.16 8.06
C SER A 58 -7.98 20.41 7.73
N VAL A 59 -8.96 21.13 7.20
CA VAL A 59 -10.24 20.54 6.74
C VAL A 59 -10.48 20.96 5.30
N GLY A 60 -10.94 20.02 4.48
CA GLY A 60 -11.24 20.29 3.09
C GLY A 60 -12.05 19.18 2.43
N THR A 61 -11.76 19.00 1.15
CA THR A 61 -12.35 17.97 0.30
C THR A 61 -11.31 16.90 -0.01
N ALA A 62 -11.69 15.84 -0.72
CA ALA A 62 -10.72 14.85 -1.16
C ALA A 62 -9.64 15.42 -2.11
N ALA A 63 -9.96 16.51 -2.84
CA ALA A 63 -9.09 17.11 -3.86
C ALA A 63 -8.27 18.28 -3.35
N ASP A 64 -8.74 18.94 -2.30
CA ASP A 64 -8.05 20.07 -1.67
C ASP A 64 -8.22 19.94 -0.16
N LEU A 65 -7.14 19.54 0.51
CA LEU A 65 -7.14 19.22 1.94
C LEU A 65 -7.25 20.45 2.84
N GLY A 66 -7.17 21.66 2.28
CA GLY A 66 -7.30 22.94 3.00
C GLY A 66 -8.52 23.77 2.62
N ALA A 67 -9.37 23.28 1.70
CA ALA A 67 -10.46 24.05 1.09
C ALA A 67 -11.47 24.66 2.07
N THR A 68 -11.58 24.13 3.29
CA THR A 68 -12.60 24.54 4.27
C THR A 68 -11.99 25.20 5.50
N GLN A 69 -10.84 24.72 5.97
CA GLN A 69 -10.15 25.25 7.13
C GLN A 69 -8.64 25.16 6.90
N ALA A 70 -7.95 26.29 7.04
CA ALA A 70 -6.50 26.35 7.04
C ALA A 70 -5.91 25.57 8.23
N PRO A 71 -4.62 25.18 8.17
CA PRO A 71 -3.96 24.44 9.25
C PRO A 71 -4.14 25.11 10.61
N ALA A 72 -4.66 24.36 11.58
CA ALA A 72 -4.86 24.76 12.97
C ALA A 72 -4.26 23.70 13.90
N PRO A 73 -3.81 24.05 15.11
CA PRO A 73 -3.21 23.08 16.03
C PRO A 73 -4.22 22.01 16.48
N PHE A 74 -3.76 20.78 16.69
CA PHE A 74 -4.49 19.74 17.42
C PHE A 74 -3.72 19.33 18.69
N SER A 75 -4.43 18.82 19.70
CA SER A 75 -3.85 18.30 20.92
C SER A 75 -3.81 16.78 20.95
N LEU A 76 -2.72 16.26 21.49
CA LEU A 76 -2.49 14.84 21.74
C LEU A 76 -2.62 14.54 23.24
N PRO A 77 -2.88 13.28 23.62
CA PRO A 77 -2.75 12.86 25.02
C PRO A 77 -1.35 13.15 25.57
N SER A 78 -1.26 13.38 26.87
CA SER A 78 0.01 13.72 27.54
C SER A 78 1.10 12.67 27.25
N GLY A 79 2.29 13.13 26.88
CA GLY A 79 3.42 12.28 26.50
C GLY A 79 3.43 11.80 25.04
N TYR A 80 2.38 12.07 24.27
CA TYR A 80 2.34 11.77 22.84
C TYR A 80 2.83 12.95 22.00
N GLN A 81 3.34 12.63 20.82
CA GLN A 81 3.90 13.55 19.83
C GLN A 81 3.33 13.13 18.47
N PRO A 82 3.26 14.03 17.47
CA PRO A 82 2.68 13.68 16.18
C PRO A 82 3.27 12.40 15.59
N TYR A 83 4.60 12.23 15.62
CA TYR A 83 5.26 11.03 15.09
C TYR A 83 4.88 9.70 15.78
N HIS A 84 4.19 9.72 16.92
CA HIS A 84 3.64 8.51 17.55
C HIS A 84 2.33 8.05 16.90
N VAL A 85 1.61 8.90 16.18
CA VAL A 85 0.33 8.54 15.53
C VAL A 85 0.62 7.73 14.27
N ILE A 86 0.00 6.56 14.17
CA ILE A 86 0.13 5.63 13.02
C ILE A 86 -1.15 5.54 12.18
N GLY A 87 -2.23 6.14 12.65
CA GLY A 87 -3.47 6.22 11.88
C GLY A 87 -4.54 7.01 12.62
N VAL A 88 -5.45 7.62 11.87
CA VAL A 88 -6.67 8.27 12.35
C VAL A 88 -7.86 7.90 11.47
N ALA A 89 -9.04 7.81 12.07
CA ALA A 89 -10.27 7.58 11.32
C ALA A 89 -11.46 8.16 12.08
N PHE A 90 -12.51 8.57 11.38
CA PHE A 90 -13.76 8.93 12.07
C PHE A 90 -14.66 7.71 12.22
N ALA A 91 -15.15 7.51 13.44
CA ALA A 91 -16.24 6.59 13.69
C ALA A 91 -17.55 7.12 13.08
N PRO A 92 -18.56 6.25 12.83
CA PRO A 92 -19.89 6.69 12.40
C PRO A 92 -20.55 7.70 13.35
N SER A 93 -20.17 7.71 14.63
CA SER A 93 -20.60 8.70 15.63
C SER A 93 -20.09 10.12 15.35
N GLY A 94 -19.08 10.28 14.49
CA GLY A 94 -18.38 11.55 14.26
C GLY A 94 -17.19 11.77 15.20
N HIS A 95 -16.92 10.84 16.12
CA HIS A 95 -15.72 10.91 16.95
C HIS A 95 -14.48 10.50 16.14
N LEU A 96 -13.37 11.19 16.38
CA LEU A 96 -12.07 10.85 15.81
C LEU A 96 -11.44 9.73 16.65
N LEU A 97 -11.07 8.65 15.98
CA LEU A 97 -10.26 7.56 16.51
C LEU A 97 -8.82 7.79 16.10
N ALA A 98 -7.88 7.54 17.01
CA ALA A 98 -6.45 7.59 16.74
C ALA A 98 -5.75 6.32 17.22
N TRP A 99 -4.74 5.86 16.49
CA TRP A 99 -3.88 4.74 16.86
C TRP A 99 -2.44 5.20 16.95
N TYR A 100 -1.69 4.60 17.86
CA TYR A 100 -0.33 4.99 18.20
C TYR A 100 0.65 3.82 18.10
N SER A 101 1.91 4.13 17.79
CA SER A 101 2.99 3.17 17.55
C SER A 101 3.35 2.29 18.75
N ASN A 102 2.95 2.70 19.97
CA ASN A 102 3.11 1.92 21.20
C ASN A 102 1.97 0.91 21.46
N GLY A 103 1.05 0.72 20.52
CA GLY A 103 -0.08 -0.20 20.69
C GLY A 103 -1.26 0.39 21.45
N ALA A 104 -1.34 1.72 21.58
CA ALA A 104 -2.49 2.40 22.17
C ALA A 104 -3.43 2.97 21.10
N THR A 105 -4.69 3.18 21.47
CA THR A 105 -5.71 3.90 20.71
C THR A 105 -6.49 4.84 21.63
N SER A 106 -6.95 5.97 21.11
CA SER A 106 -7.80 6.92 21.84
C SER A 106 -8.98 7.38 20.98
N GLU A 107 -9.91 8.09 21.59
CA GLU A 107 -11.09 8.65 20.94
C GLU A 107 -11.27 10.10 21.37
N GLY A 108 -11.61 10.97 20.42
CA GLY A 108 -11.76 12.39 20.68
C GLY A 108 -12.42 13.14 19.54
N SER A 109 -12.08 14.42 19.42
CA SER A 109 -12.54 15.29 18.35
C SER A 109 -11.42 15.52 17.32
N ALA A 110 -11.75 16.21 16.23
CA ALA A 110 -10.76 16.61 15.23
C ALA A 110 -9.60 17.43 15.80
N ALA A 111 -9.86 18.23 16.84
CA ALA A 111 -8.86 19.11 17.46
C ALA A 111 -8.21 18.48 18.70
N SER A 112 -8.78 17.43 19.28
CA SER A 112 -8.25 16.79 20.49
C SER A 112 -8.44 15.28 20.44
N LEU A 113 -7.35 14.55 20.18
CA LEU A 113 -7.37 13.12 19.82
C LEU A 113 -7.76 12.17 20.96
N ALA A 114 -7.85 12.68 22.19
CA ALA A 114 -8.18 11.90 23.38
C ALA A 114 -9.26 12.58 24.26
N GLU A 115 -10.06 13.47 23.67
CA GLU A 115 -11.11 14.22 24.37
C GLU A 115 -12.19 13.33 25.02
N HIS A 116 -12.55 12.22 24.36
CA HIS A 116 -13.65 11.36 24.80
C HIS A 116 -13.17 10.11 25.53
N THR A 117 -12.12 9.46 25.02
CA THR A 117 -11.49 8.31 25.66
C THR A 117 -9.97 8.49 25.66
N ALA A 118 -9.38 8.41 26.86
CA ALA A 118 -7.92 8.35 27.04
C ALA A 118 -7.31 7.11 26.36
N PRO A 119 -5.99 7.11 26.07
CA PRO A 119 -5.31 5.99 25.45
C PRO A 119 -5.54 4.64 26.18
N ARG A 120 -5.95 3.63 25.42
CA ARG A 120 -6.13 2.23 25.84
C ARG A 120 -5.48 1.29 24.83
N THR A 121 -5.13 0.08 25.23
CA THR A 121 -4.47 -0.89 24.35
C THR A 121 -5.38 -1.31 23.19
N PHE A 122 -4.79 -1.53 22.01
CA PHE A 122 -5.41 -2.28 20.91
C PHE A 122 -4.55 -3.48 20.51
N THR A 123 -5.15 -4.44 19.81
CA THR A 123 -4.47 -5.63 19.26
C THR A 123 -4.46 -5.63 17.75
N VAL A 124 -3.40 -6.21 17.18
CA VAL A 124 -3.29 -6.59 15.77
C VAL A 124 -3.52 -8.11 15.63
N PRO A 125 -3.85 -8.62 14.43
CA PRO A 125 -3.99 -10.05 14.20
C PRO A 125 -2.77 -10.86 14.67
N SER A 126 -3.00 -12.11 15.08
CA SER A 126 -1.93 -13.01 15.52
C SER A 126 -0.81 -13.12 14.49
N GLY A 127 0.44 -13.09 14.95
CA GLY A 127 1.63 -13.13 14.11
C GLY A 127 2.00 -11.80 13.44
N ARG A 128 1.32 -10.69 13.81
CA ARG A 128 1.66 -9.33 13.36
C ARG A 128 2.14 -8.44 14.49
N SER A 129 2.79 -7.34 14.12
CA SER A 129 3.25 -6.27 15.00
C SER A 129 2.60 -4.92 14.65
N VAL A 130 2.40 -4.07 15.65
CA VAL A 130 1.94 -2.68 15.46
C VAL A 130 2.86 -1.91 14.51
N SER A 131 4.17 -2.19 14.54
CA SER A 131 5.16 -1.56 13.66
C SER A 131 4.96 -1.85 12.16
N GLU A 132 4.17 -2.86 11.81
CA GLU A 132 3.86 -3.19 10.41
C GLU A 132 2.66 -2.41 9.85
N VAL A 133 1.89 -1.72 10.71
CA VAL A 133 0.71 -0.96 10.30
C VAL A 133 1.15 0.27 9.52
N LEU A 134 0.71 0.37 8.27
CA LEU A 134 0.99 1.50 7.38
C LEU A 134 -0.12 2.54 7.38
N ALA A 135 -1.36 2.10 7.50
CA ALA A 135 -2.54 2.97 7.48
C ALA A 135 -3.71 2.30 8.21
N VAL A 136 -4.62 3.14 8.72
CA VAL A 136 -5.88 2.71 9.32
C VAL A 136 -7.02 3.53 8.71
N GLY A 137 -8.19 2.93 8.56
CA GLY A 137 -9.36 3.60 7.99
C GLY A 137 -10.66 3.00 8.50
N ALA A 138 -11.71 3.82 8.59
CA ALA A 138 -13.03 3.37 9.02
C ALA A 138 -14.00 3.31 7.83
N ALA A 139 -14.75 2.22 7.73
CA ALA A 139 -15.89 2.14 6.82
C ALA A 139 -17.16 2.73 7.44
N GLN A 140 -18.14 3.09 6.60
CA GLN A 140 -19.43 3.60 7.07
C GLN A 140 -20.16 2.65 8.03
N GLY A 141 -19.95 1.34 7.89
CA GLY A 141 -20.49 0.32 8.80
C GLY A 141 -19.77 0.22 10.15
N GLY A 142 -18.76 1.05 10.41
CA GLY A 142 -18.00 1.08 11.67
C GLY A 142 -16.83 0.10 11.74
N THR A 143 -16.65 -0.77 10.74
CA THR A 143 -15.46 -1.62 10.64
C THR A 143 -14.20 -0.76 10.45
N ILE A 144 -13.19 -1.04 11.27
CA ILE A 144 -11.86 -0.47 11.14
C ILE A 144 -11.01 -1.42 10.29
N TYR A 145 -10.42 -0.90 9.23
CA TYR A 145 -9.45 -1.61 8.39
C TYR A 145 -8.04 -1.11 8.70
N ALA A 146 -7.09 -2.04 8.71
CA ALA A 146 -5.67 -1.73 8.84
C ALA A 146 -4.91 -2.37 7.68
N TRP A 147 -4.02 -1.60 7.07
CA TRP A 147 -3.14 -2.05 5.98
C TRP A 147 -1.72 -2.22 6.49
N TYR A 148 -1.06 -3.28 6.04
CA TYR A 148 0.26 -3.68 6.52
C TYR A 148 1.30 -3.64 5.41
N GLY A 149 2.57 -3.44 5.78
CA GLY A 149 3.70 -3.46 4.84
C GLY A 149 3.90 -4.76 4.06
N SER A 150 3.27 -5.85 4.51
CA SER A 150 3.26 -7.16 3.84
C SER A 150 2.22 -7.29 2.71
N GLY A 151 1.66 -6.19 2.21
CA GLY A 151 0.64 -6.23 1.15
C GLY A 151 -0.68 -6.86 1.59
N LYS A 152 -0.97 -6.89 2.90
CA LYS A 152 -2.22 -7.42 3.45
C LYS A 152 -3.01 -6.34 4.16
N ALA A 153 -4.29 -6.59 4.34
CA ALA A 153 -5.18 -5.83 5.22
C ALA A 153 -5.91 -6.77 6.16
N SER A 154 -6.38 -6.24 7.29
CA SER A 154 -7.34 -6.90 8.17
C SER A 154 -8.48 -5.94 8.49
N GLY A 155 -9.53 -6.43 9.14
CA GLY A 155 -10.57 -5.56 9.64
C GLY A 155 -11.14 -6.02 10.98
N GLY A 156 -11.65 -5.06 11.74
CA GLY A 156 -12.15 -5.30 13.07
C GLY A 156 -12.73 -4.05 13.72
N THR A 157 -12.40 -3.88 14.99
CA THR A 157 -12.87 -2.80 15.84
C THR A 157 -11.73 -1.84 16.18
N GLN A 158 -12.02 -0.76 16.91
CA GLN A 158 -10.99 0.16 17.36
C GLN A 158 -9.89 -0.52 18.19
N THR A 159 -10.27 -1.45 19.06
CA THR A 159 -9.35 -2.11 20.01
C THR A 159 -8.85 -3.47 19.53
N ASP A 160 -9.38 -4.00 18.43
CA ASP A 160 -8.92 -5.25 17.83
C ASP A 160 -9.04 -5.17 16.31
N LEU A 161 -7.92 -4.92 15.63
CA LEU A 161 -7.84 -4.71 14.18
C LEU A 161 -8.03 -6.00 13.36
N GLY A 162 -8.19 -7.15 14.02
CA GLY A 162 -8.45 -8.46 13.39
C GLY A 162 -9.81 -9.07 13.74
N ALA A 163 -10.64 -8.40 14.54
CA ALA A 163 -11.86 -8.98 15.11
C ALA A 163 -12.90 -9.44 14.09
N SER A 164 -12.93 -8.85 12.89
CA SER A 164 -13.97 -9.11 11.88
C SER A 164 -13.45 -9.87 10.67
N TYR A 165 -12.23 -9.56 10.23
CA TYR A 165 -11.60 -10.15 9.05
C TYR A 165 -10.14 -10.48 9.35
N ALA A 166 -9.81 -11.78 9.23
CA ALA A 166 -8.43 -12.24 9.25
C ALA A 166 -7.63 -11.60 8.11
N PRO A 167 -6.29 -11.51 8.20
CA PRO A 167 -5.47 -10.87 7.17
C PRO A 167 -5.71 -11.44 5.76
N TYR A 168 -6.00 -10.58 4.80
CA TYR A 168 -6.20 -10.91 3.38
C TYR A 168 -5.31 -10.05 2.48
N ALA A 169 -5.01 -10.52 1.27
CA ALA A 169 -4.16 -9.82 0.31
C ALA A 169 -4.82 -8.54 -0.22
N VAL A 170 -4.01 -7.51 -0.47
CA VAL A 170 -4.43 -6.21 -1.00
C VAL A 170 -3.79 -6.02 -2.36
N LYS A 171 -4.61 -5.74 -3.36
CA LYS A 171 -4.16 -5.32 -4.68
C LYS A 171 -3.78 -3.84 -4.67
N THR A 172 -2.56 -3.54 -5.06
CA THR A 172 -1.96 -2.20 -5.03
C THR A 172 -1.82 -1.55 -6.41
N LEU A 173 -2.33 -2.19 -7.48
CA LEU A 173 -2.09 -1.88 -8.91
C LEU A 173 -2.41 -0.44 -9.42
N GLY A 174 -2.63 0.55 -8.55
CA GLY A 174 -2.75 1.98 -8.92
C GLY A 174 -1.78 2.94 -8.24
N HIS A 175 -1.02 2.52 -7.23
CA HIS A 175 0.17 3.25 -6.79
C HIS A 175 1.35 2.34 -6.95
N CYS A 176 2.33 2.77 -7.74
CA CYS A 176 3.60 2.09 -7.83
C CYS A 176 4.14 1.97 -6.41
N GLY A 177 3.97 0.81 -5.79
CA GLY A 177 4.69 0.53 -4.57
C GLY A 177 6.18 0.64 -4.89
N ALA A 178 7.00 0.71 -3.83
CA ALA A 178 8.44 0.53 -4.00
C ALA A 178 8.79 -0.62 -4.97
N PRO A 179 8.09 -1.78 -4.99
CA PRO A 179 8.36 -2.84 -5.96
C PRO A 179 8.21 -2.40 -7.42
N GLN A 180 7.09 -1.76 -7.78
CA GLN A 180 6.86 -1.32 -9.16
C GLN A 180 7.81 -0.19 -9.56
N VAL A 181 8.14 0.74 -8.66
CA VAL A 181 9.15 1.77 -8.95
C VAL A 181 10.52 1.13 -9.19
N ILE A 182 10.89 0.15 -8.36
CA ILE A 182 12.13 -0.60 -8.50
C ILE A 182 12.13 -1.39 -9.82
N HIS A 183 11.01 -2.01 -10.21
CA HIS A 183 10.84 -2.72 -11.48
C HIS A 183 11.08 -1.80 -12.68
N GLU A 184 10.42 -0.63 -12.71
CA GLU A 184 10.59 0.35 -13.79
C GLU A 184 12.00 0.96 -13.79
N LEU A 185 12.62 1.16 -12.62
CA LEU A 185 14.03 1.53 -12.53
C LEU A 185 14.95 0.42 -13.05
N GLY A 186 14.62 -0.84 -12.79
CA GLY A 186 15.26 -2.03 -13.36
C GLY A 186 15.29 -1.96 -14.88
N HIS A 187 14.14 -1.70 -15.51
CA HIS A 187 14.07 -1.44 -16.95
C HIS A 187 14.93 -0.24 -17.38
N ALA A 188 14.90 0.87 -16.64
CA ALA A 188 15.68 2.06 -16.96
C ALA A 188 17.21 1.81 -16.90
N VAL A 189 17.68 0.94 -16.00
CA VAL A 189 19.10 0.54 -15.92
C VAL A 189 19.47 -0.57 -16.91
N GLY A 190 18.50 -1.11 -17.64
CA GLY A 190 18.70 -2.07 -18.73
C GLY A 190 18.36 -3.51 -18.42
N LEU A 191 17.64 -3.79 -17.34
CA LEU A 191 17.11 -5.12 -17.06
C LEU A 191 15.86 -5.40 -17.90
N PHE A 192 15.78 -6.63 -18.38
CA PHE A 192 14.61 -7.18 -19.05
C PHE A 192 13.80 -8.03 -18.07
N HIS A 193 12.60 -8.43 -18.47
CA HIS A 193 11.80 -9.33 -17.66
C HIS A 193 12.42 -10.72 -17.55
N GLU A 194 12.46 -11.28 -16.34
CA GLU A 194 13.09 -12.58 -16.06
C GLU A 194 12.36 -13.72 -16.80
N GLN A 195 11.02 -13.69 -16.86
CA GLN A 195 10.22 -14.68 -17.61
C GLN A 195 10.37 -14.60 -19.14
N ASN A 196 11.10 -13.62 -19.64
CA ASN A 196 11.41 -13.44 -21.06
C ASN A 196 12.86 -13.83 -21.40
N ARG A 197 13.65 -14.36 -20.46
CA ARG A 197 14.98 -14.92 -20.75
C ARG A 197 14.94 -16.02 -21.81
N LEU A 198 16.06 -16.22 -22.51
CA LEU A 198 16.13 -17.24 -23.56
C LEU A 198 16.04 -18.66 -22.98
N ASP A 199 16.62 -18.85 -21.80
CA ASP A 199 16.65 -20.10 -21.03
C ASP A 199 15.38 -20.37 -20.19
N ARG A 200 14.41 -19.44 -20.14
CA ARG A 200 13.25 -19.53 -19.23
C ARG A 200 12.45 -20.84 -19.31
N ASP A 201 12.41 -21.50 -20.48
CA ASP A 201 11.65 -22.75 -20.68
C ASP A 201 12.24 -23.95 -19.89
N ASP A 202 13.47 -23.84 -19.38
CA ASP A 202 14.09 -24.82 -18.48
C ASP A 202 13.58 -24.67 -17.04
N TYR A 203 12.99 -23.52 -16.70
CA TYR A 203 12.63 -23.11 -15.34
C TYR A 203 11.12 -22.98 -15.14
N VAL A 204 10.41 -22.46 -16.14
CA VAL A 204 8.96 -22.24 -16.10
C VAL A 204 8.26 -22.81 -17.33
N THR A 205 6.95 -22.98 -17.20
CA THR A 205 6.03 -23.29 -18.29
C THR A 205 5.01 -22.17 -18.39
N ILE A 206 4.84 -21.63 -19.60
CA ILE A 206 3.82 -20.62 -19.90
C ILE A 206 2.58 -21.31 -20.46
N ASP A 207 1.46 -21.22 -19.76
CA ASP A 207 0.18 -21.70 -20.25
C ASP A 207 -0.55 -20.58 -21.02
N PHE A 208 -0.29 -20.54 -22.33
CA PHE A 208 -0.91 -19.58 -23.23
C PHE A 208 -2.44 -19.68 -23.28
N ASN A 209 -3.04 -20.82 -22.88
CA ASN A 209 -4.50 -20.95 -22.82
C ASN A 209 -5.11 -20.13 -21.69
N ASN A 210 -4.35 -19.84 -20.63
CA ASN A 210 -4.83 -19.02 -19.51
C ASN A 210 -4.63 -17.53 -19.73
N ILE A 211 -3.86 -17.11 -20.74
CA ILE A 211 -3.54 -15.70 -21.01
C ILE A 211 -4.72 -14.99 -21.69
N THR A 212 -5.02 -13.78 -21.22
CA THR A 212 -6.01 -12.88 -21.81
C THR A 212 -5.68 -12.57 -23.27
N ALA A 213 -6.69 -12.60 -24.13
CA ALA A 213 -6.52 -12.34 -25.56
C ALA A 213 -5.83 -10.98 -25.78
N GLY A 214 -4.85 -10.96 -26.69
CA GLY A 214 -4.05 -9.76 -26.98
C GLY A 214 -2.83 -9.58 -26.07
N HIS A 215 -2.65 -10.34 -24.99
CA HIS A 215 -1.53 -10.16 -24.06
C HIS A 215 -0.40 -11.21 -24.18
N SER A 216 -0.51 -12.17 -25.11
CA SER A 216 0.49 -13.24 -25.29
C SER A 216 1.89 -12.72 -25.59
N TYR A 217 2.01 -11.53 -26.19
CA TYR A 217 3.31 -10.92 -26.53
C TYR A 217 4.16 -10.61 -25.30
N ASN A 218 3.55 -10.40 -24.13
CA ASN A 218 4.26 -10.13 -22.87
C ASN A 218 5.08 -11.33 -22.36
N PHE A 219 4.91 -12.51 -22.98
CA PHE A 219 5.58 -13.76 -22.61
C PHE A 219 6.56 -14.22 -23.69
N ASN A 220 6.78 -13.40 -24.73
CA ASN A 220 7.76 -13.65 -25.77
C ASN A 220 9.16 -13.56 -25.17
N LYS A 221 10.02 -14.53 -25.49
CA LYS A 221 11.44 -14.44 -25.13
C LYS A 221 12.07 -13.21 -25.80
N HIS A 222 12.94 -12.49 -25.09
CA HIS A 222 13.65 -11.36 -25.66
C HIS A 222 14.63 -11.84 -26.73
N GLY A 223 14.67 -11.13 -27.87
CA GLY A 223 15.58 -11.43 -28.98
C GLY A 223 16.94 -10.73 -28.89
N ALA A 224 17.16 -9.92 -27.87
CA ALA A 224 18.38 -9.15 -27.63
C ALA A 224 18.64 -9.07 -26.11
N GLY A 225 19.91 -9.01 -25.71
CA GLY A 225 20.32 -9.03 -24.31
C GLY A 225 21.33 -10.15 -24.03
N THR A 226 21.74 -10.28 -22.77
CA THR A 226 22.62 -11.36 -22.30
C THR A 226 22.04 -11.91 -21.01
N ASP A 227 21.72 -13.20 -21.00
CA ASP A 227 21.28 -13.90 -19.79
C ASP A 227 22.50 -13.98 -18.83
N HIS A 228 22.35 -13.41 -17.63
CA HIS A 228 23.38 -13.38 -16.60
C HIS A 228 22.87 -14.05 -15.33
N GLY A 229 23.75 -14.77 -14.63
CA GLY A 229 23.39 -15.49 -13.40
C GLY A 229 22.41 -16.65 -13.61
N ALA A 230 22.00 -17.26 -12.49
CA ALA A 230 20.96 -18.28 -12.47
C ALA A 230 19.57 -17.63 -12.61
N TYR A 231 18.60 -18.38 -13.16
CA TYR A 231 17.21 -17.94 -13.26
C TYR A 231 16.64 -17.63 -11.87
N ASP A 232 16.11 -16.42 -11.72
CA ASP A 232 15.72 -15.89 -10.42
C ASP A 232 14.19 -15.73 -10.29
N TYR A 233 13.54 -16.71 -9.67
CA TYR A 233 12.09 -16.65 -9.41
C TYR A 233 11.68 -15.52 -8.48
N ASP A 234 12.62 -14.96 -7.71
CA ASP A 234 12.38 -13.87 -6.75
C ASP A 234 12.81 -12.50 -7.32
N SER A 235 13.28 -12.44 -8.57
CA SER A 235 13.65 -11.19 -9.24
C SER A 235 12.45 -10.25 -9.30
N VAL A 236 12.68 -8.96 -8.98
CA VAL A 236 11.68 -7.92 -9.15
C VAL A 236 11.22 -7.80 -10.60
N MET A 237 12.02 -8.28 -11.55
CA MET A 237 11.72 -8.29 -12.99
C MET A 237 10.90 -9.51 -13.43
N HIS A 238 10.54 -10.42 -12.51
CA HIS A 238 9.75 -11.61 -12.83
C HIS A 238 8.26 -11.37 -12.60
N TYR A 239 7.41 -11.74 -13.58
CA TYR A 239 5.95 -11.74 -13.38
C TYR A 239 5.47 -12.83 -12.42
N ASP A 240 4.43 -12.53 -11.64
CA ASP A 240 3.77 -13.53 -10.79
C ASP A 240 3.05 -14.61 -11.62
N SER A 241 2.69 -15.71 -10.96
CA SER A 241 2.03 -16.87 -11.60
C SER A 241 0.69 -16.57 -12.28
N TRP A 242 0.00 -15.48 -11.94
CA TRP A 242 -1.32 -15.13 -12.46
C TRP A 242 -1.31 -13.93 -13.41
N ALA A 243 -0.14 -13.40 -13.76
CA ALA A 243 -0.01 -12.28 -14.68
C ALA A 243 -0.81 -12.51 -15.97
N PHE A 244 -1.67 -11.54 -16.32
CA PHE A 244 -2.55 -11.58 -17.49
C PHE A 244 -3.53 -12.76 -17.58
N SER A 245 -3.81 -13.45 -16.47
CA SER A 245 -4.77 -14.57 -16.44
C SER A 245 -6.20 -14.11 -16.79
N LYS A 246 -6.87 -14.88 -17.65
CA LYS A 246 -8.28 -14.65 -18.05
C LYS A 246 -9.30 -15.45 -17.26
N ASN A 247 -8.84 -16.45 -16.51
CA ASN A 247 -9.70 -17.47 -15.89
C ASN A 247 -9.32 -17.76 -14.42
N GLY A 248 -8.42 -16.96 -13.84
CA GLY A 248 -7.93 -17.16 -12.46
C GLY A 248 -6.97 -18.35 -12.30
N GLN A 249 -6.62 -19.04 -13.39
CA GLN A 249 -5.62 -20.10 -13.41
C GLN A 249 -4.24 -19.50 -13.72
N PRO A 250 -3.14 -20.13 -13.26
CA PRO A 250 -1.81 -19.59 -13.48
C PRO A 250 -1.43 -19.57 -14.97
N THR A 251 -0.82 -18.47 -15.41
CA THR A 251 -0.20 -18.32 -16.73
C THR A 251 1.26 -18.74 -16.73
N ILE A 252 1.94 -18.65 -15.57
CA ILE A 252 3.33 -19.08 -15.37
C ILE A 252 3.37 -20.10 -14.23
N VAL A 253 3.98 -21.27 -14.48
CA VAL A 253 4.17 -22.31 -13.46
C VAL A 253 5.62 -22.80 -13.49
N ARG A 254 6.25 -22.93 -12.33
CA ARG A 254 7.59 -23.52 -12.21
C ARG A 254 7.59 -24.97 -12.68
N LYS A 255 8.72 -25.49 -13.17
CA LYS A 255 8.82 -26.92 -13.53
C LYS A 255 8.57 -27.88 -12.37
N ASP A 256 8.77 -27.43 -11.13
CA ASP A 256 8.46 -28.20 -9.91
C ASP A 256 6.99 -28.09 -9.47
N GLY A 257 6.14 -27.41 -10.25
CA GLY A 257 4.70 -27.25 -10.00
C GLY A 257 4.34 -26.18 -8.98
N ARG A 258 5.33 -25.46 -8.42
CA ARG A 258 5.07 -24.36 -7.49
C ARG A 258 4.69 -23.07 -8.21
N THR A 259 3.92 -22.23 -7.54
CA THR A 259 3.58 -20.87 -7.99
C THR A 259 4.70 -19.89 -7.68
N ILE A 260 4.75 -18.81 -8.44
CA ILE A 260 5.68 -17.70 -8.29
C ILE A 260 4.89 -16.53 -7.68
N PRO A 261 5.29 -16.00 -6.52
CA PRO A 261 4.64 -14.84 -5.91
C PRO A 261 4.96 -13.56 -6.69
N ASP A 262 4.23 -12.48 -6.41
CA ASP A 262 4.57 -11.13 -6.87
C ASP A 262 5.81 -10.63 -6.08
N PRO A 263 6.91 -10.24 -6.75
CA PRO A 263 8.15 -9.85 -6.08
C PRO A 263 8.09 -8.41 -5.55
N ASP A 264 8.45 -8.23 -4.28
CA ASP A 264 8.30 -6.93 -3.56
C ASP A 264 9.61 -6.14 -3.37
N VAL A 265 10.78 -6.72 -3.68
CA VAL A 265 12.11 -6.11 -3.47
C VAL A 265 13.12 -6.58 -4.51
N LEU A 266 14.24 -5.87 -4.67
CA LEU A 266 15.38 -6.38 -5.44
C LEU A 266 15.87 -7.71 -4.86
N SER A 267 15.99 -8.71 -5.71
CA SER A 267 16.61 -9.97 -5.34
C SER A 267 18.15 -9.84 -5.30
N VAL A 268 18.81 -10.86 -4.75
CA VAL A 268 20.27 -10.95 -4.83
C VAL A 268 20.74 -11.05 -6.29
N GLY A 269 19.96 -11.71 -7.15
CA GLY A 269 20.22 -11.82 -8.58
C GLY A 269 20.13 -10.47 -9.31
N ASP A 270 19.11 -9.66 -8.99
CA ASP A 270 18.95 -8.32 -9.55
C ASP A 270 20.15 -7.42 -9.22
N VAL A 271 20.53 -7.38 -7.93
CA VAL A 271 21.67 -6.57 -7.45
C VAL A 271 22.97 -7.03 -8.10
N ALA A 272 23.20 -8.33 -8.19
CA ALA A 272 24.41 -8.89 -8.80
C ALA A 272 24.48 -8.57 -10.30
N THR A 273 23.35 -8.65 -11.01
CA THR A 273 23.28 -8.35 -12.44
C THR A 273 23.54 -6.87 -12.70
N ILE A 274 22.95 -5.96 -11.92
CA ILE A 274 23.20 -4.52 -12.02
C ILE A 274 24.69 -4.20 -11.76
N ALA A 275 25.28 -4.79 -10.70
CA ALA A 275 26.70 -4.61 -10.39
C ALA A 275 27.62 -5.15 -11.49
N TRP A 276 27.23 -6.22 -12.18
CA TRP A 276 27.96 -6.76 -13.33
C TRP A 276 27.85 -5.85 -14.57
N MET A 277 26.69 -5.24 -14.81
CA MET A 277 26.48 -4.30 -15.93
C MET A 277 27.25 -2.98 -15.74
N TYR A 278 27.43 -2.53 -14.50
CA TYR A 278 28.05 -1.24 -14.14
C TYR A 278 29.17 -1.42 -13.10
N PRO A 279 30.37 -1.90 -13.51
CA PRO A 279 31.50 -2.17 -12.63
C PRO A 279 32.24 -0.91 -12.12
#